data_AF-A0A329QXX1-F1
#
_entry.id   AF-A0A329QXX1-F1
#
_cell.length_a   1.000
_cell.length_b   1.000
_cell.length_c   1.000
_cell.angle_alpha   90.00
_cell.angle_beta   90.00
_cell.angle_gamma   90.00
#
_symmetry.space_group_name_H-M   'P 1'
#
loop_
_entity.id
_entity.type
_entity.pdbx_description
1 polymer ?
#
loop_
_entity_poly.entity_id
_entity_poly.type
_entity_poly.pdbx_seq_one_letter_code
_entity_poly.pdbx_strand_id
1 'polypeptide(L)'
;MLKGFREFLSRGNVVDLAVAIVVGTAFTAVINSIVDGLINPLVAAVFGERDLTQVATFTINNAQFSLGLILDALFNFVIIAAAVYFLVIMPINKLRALKAREAEQEAAVAEPSEEVVLLREIRNSLQSRT
;
A
#
# COMPACT_ATOMS: atom_id res chain seq x y z
N MET A 1 -20.51 29.03 11.02
CA MET A 1 -20.54 27.57 10.82
C MET A 1 -20.02 27.17 9.44
N LEU A 2 -20.74 27.47 8.35
CA LEU A 2 -20.34 27.08 6.98
C LEU A 2 -18.98 27.62 6.51
N LYS A 3 -18.65 28.88 6.84
CA LYS A 3 -17.33 29.48 6.55
C LYS A 3 -16.18 28.74 7.25
N GLY A 4 -16.32 28.47 8.55
CA GLY A 4 -15.32 27.74 9.33
C GLY A 4 -15.15 26.28 8.93
N PHE A 5 -16.22 25.64 8.44
CA PHE A 5 -16.15 24.29 7.88
C PHE A 5 -15.38 24.27 6.54
N ARG A 6 -15.64 25.22 5.64
CA ARG A 6 -14.86 25.37 4.40
C ARG A 6 -13.38 25.63 4.68
N GLU A 7 -13.08 26.42 5.71
CA GLU A 7 -11.71 26.77 6.11
C GLU A 7 -10.97 25.62 6.82
N PHE A 8 -11.73 24.70 7.43
CA PHE A 8 -11.21 23.42 7.92
C PHE A 8 -10.90 22.45 6.77
N LEU A 9 -11.83 22.31 5.82
CA LEU A 9 -11.63 21.47 4.64
C LEU A 9 -10.54 21.99 3.72
N SER A 10 -10.34 23.30 3.61
CA SER A 10 -9.26 23.86 2.78
C SER A 10 -7.87 23.67 3.35
N ARG A 11 -7.74 23.09 4.56
CA ARG A 11 -6.43 22.64 5.07
C ARG A 11 -6.03 21.42 4.23
N GLY A 12 -5.01 21.56 3.38
CA GLY A 12 -4.59 20.51 2.42
C GLY A 12 -4.42 19.12 3.05
N ASN A 13 -3.89 19.05 4.27
CA ASN A 13 -3.74 17.80 5.02
C ASN A 13 -5.07 17.04 5.27
N VAL A 14 -6.21 17.74 5.40
CA VAL A 14 -7.52 17.10 5.63
C VAL A 14 -8.09 16.53 4.33
N VAL A 15 -7.89 17.24 3.21
CA VAL A 15 -8.35 16.79 1.89
C VAL A 15 -7.58 15.55 1.47
N ASP A 16 -6.25 15.55 1.60
CA ASP A 16 -5.41 14.42 1.21
C ASP A 16 -5.74 13.17 2.03
N LEU A 17 -5.98 13.34 3.33
CA LEU A 17 -6.38 12.25 4.23
C LEU A 17 -7.78 11.74 3.89
N ALA A 18 -8.73 12.62 3.59
CA ALA A 18 -10.07 12.22 3.16
C ALA A 18 -10.04 11.43 1.84
N VAL A 19 -9.26 11.89 0.86
CA VAL A 19 -9.07 11.18 -0.42
C VAL A 19 -8.44 9.82 -0.19
N ALA A 20 -7.41 9.73 0.67
CA ALA A 20 -6.76 8.47 0.99
C ALA A 20 -7.74 7.43 1.59
N ILE A 21 -8.62 7.85 2.51
CA ILE A 21 -9.63 6.95 3.10
C ILE A 21 -10.64 6.48 2.04
N VAL A 22 -11.18 7.40 1.23
CA VAL A 22 -12.19 7.07 0.22
C VAL A 22 -11.63 6.14 -0.86
N VAL A 23 -10.41 6.39 -1.32
CA VAL A 23 -9.74 5.52 -2.29
C VAL A 23 -9.42 4.16 -1.67
N GLY A 24 -8.98 4.13 -0.40
CA GLY A 24 -8.68 2.89 0.31
C GLY A 24 -9.90 1.99 0.47
N THR A 25 -11.07 2.55 0.85
CA THR A 25 -12.31 1.79 0.99
C THR A 25 -12.84 1.30 -0.36
N ALA A 26 -12.82 2.15 -1.39
CA ALA A 26 -13.22 1.76 -2.74
C ALA A 26 -12.34 0.64 -3.30
N PHE A 27 -11.02 0.72 -3.11
CA PHE A 27 -10.09 -0.30 -3.58
C PHE A 27 -10.29 -1.64 -2.86
N THR A 28 -10.51 -1.60 -1.54
CA THR A 28 -10.82 -2.80 -0.75
C THR A 28 -12.10 -3.47 -1.26
N ALA A 29 -13.14 -2.69 -1.59
CA ALA A 29 -14.38 -3.23 -2.15
C ALA A 29 -14.16 -3.92 -3.52
N VAL A 30 -13.29 -3.39 -4.38
CA VAL A 30 -12.93 -4.02 -5.65
C VAL A 30 -12.18 -5.33 -5.43
N ILE A 31 -11.26 -5.39 -4.46
CA ILE A 31 -10.57 -6.65 -4.16
C ILE A 31 -11.57 -7.68 -3.60
N ASN A 32 -12.42 -7.27 -2.66
CA ASN A 32 -13.41 -8.17 -2.07
C ASN A 32 -14.35 -8.74 -3.14
N SER A 33 -14.78 -7.94 -4.13
CA SER A 33 -15.63 -8.46 -5.21
C SER A 33 -14.92 -9.50 -6.09
N ILE A 34 -13.60 -9.40 -6.26
CA ILE A 34 -12.80 -10.42 -6.95
C ILE A 34 -12.66 -11.67 -6.07
N VAL A 35 -12.41 -11.50 -4.77
CA VAL A 35 -12.31 -12.61 -3.82
C VAL A 35 -13.64 -13.38 -3.77
N ASP A 36 -14.75 -12.68 -3.53
CA ASP A 36 -16.08 -13.27 -3.41
C ASP A 36 -16.59 -13.82 -4.75
N GLY A 37 -16.25 -13.17 -5.86
CA GLY A 37 -16.75 -13.52 -7.19
C GLY A 37 -15.93 -14.59 -7.92
N LEU A 38 -14.63 -14.71 -7.62
CA LEU A 38 -13.72 -15.63 -8.32
C LEU A 38 -13.05 -16.60 -7.36
N ILE A 39 -12.48 -16.12 -6.26
CA ILE A 39 -11.67 -16.97 -5.37
C ILE A 39 -12.53 -17.89 -4.52
N ASN A 40 -13.56 -17.38 -3.82
CA ASN A 40 -14.43 -18.20 -2.97
C ASN A 40 -15.12 -19.32 -3.76
N PRO A 41 -15.68 -19.09 -4.98
CA PRO A 41 -16.23 -20.17 -5.79
C PRO A 41 -15.20 -21.22 -6.22
N LEU A 42 -13.94 -20.84 -6.45
CA LEU A 42 -12.86 -21.79 -6.77
C LEU A 42 -12.48 -22.63 -5.55
N VAL A 43 -12.37 -22.00 -4.38
CA VAL A 43 -12.18 -22.71 -3.11
C VAL A 43 -13.35 -23.67 -2.88
N ALA A 44 -14.58 -23.20 -3.09
CA ALA A 44 -15.77 -24.02 -2.97
C ALA A 44 -15.83 -25.21 -3.91
N ALA A 45 -15.38 -25.04 -5.16
CA ALA A 45 -15.32 -26.11 -6.14
C ALA A 45 -14.32 -27.21 -5.73
N VAL A 46 -13.25 -26.86 -5.01
CA VAL A 46 -12.20 -27.80 -4.58
C VAL A 46 -12.53 -28.46 -3.24
N PHE A 47 -13.08 -27.69 -2.30
CA PHE A 47 -13.34 -28.15 -0.93
C PHE A 47 -14.80 -28.55 -0.67
N GLY A 48 -15.70 -28.36 -1.64
CA GLY A 48 -17.11 -28.77 -1.57
C GLY A 48 -18.03 -27.82 -0.79
N GLU A 49 -17.47 -26.88 -0.03
CA GLU A 49 -18.21 -25.88 0.75
C GLU A 49 -17.86 -24.46 0.33
N ARG A 50 -18.87 -23.58 0.30
CA ARG A 50 -18.73 -22.22 -0.23
C ARG A 50 -17.65 -21.39 0.46
N ASP A 51 -17.51 -21.59 1.77
CA ASP A 51 -16.61 -20.85 2.65
C ASP A 51 -16.02 -21.83 3.68
N LEU A 52 -14.87 -21.50 4.28
CA LEU A 52 -14.25 -22.36 5.31
C LEU A 52 -15.02 -22.32 6.65
N THR A 53 -16.13 -21.59 6.73
CA THR A 53 -16.87 -21.23 7.94
C THR A 53 -17.47 -22.40 8.71
N GLN A 54 -17.77 -23.51 8.03
CA GLN A 54 -18.35 -24.72 8.62
C GLN A 54 -17.29 -25.68 9.20
N VAL A 55 -16.00 -25.48 8.86
CA VAL A 55 -14.91 -26.31 9.34
C VAL A 55 -14.79 -26.18 10.87
N ALA A 56 -14.84 -27.32 11.56
CA ALA A 56 -14.71 -27.41 13.02
C ALA A 56 -15.69 -26.49 13.78
N THR A 57 -16.96 -26.52 13.37
CA THR A 57 -18.06 -25.89 14.10
C THR A 57 -18.49 -26.76 15.29
N PHE A 58 -18.60 -26.16 16.48
CA PHE A 58 -19.12 -26.83 17.67
C PHE A 58 -20.05 -25.90 18.45
N THR A 59 -21.15 -26.46 18.93
CA THR A 59 -22.15 -25.75 19.72
C THR A 59 -22.02 -26.12 21.19
N ILE A 60 -21.74 -25.16 22.05
CA ILE A 60 -21.75 -25.33 23.51
C ILE A 60 -22.80 -24.38 24.07
N ASN A 61 -23.83 -24.92 24.73
CA ASN A 61 -24.83 -24.13 25.47
C ASN A 61 -25.49 -23.03 24.62
N ASN A 62 -25.99 -23.40 23.42
CA ASN A 62 -26.54 -22.49 22.40
C ASN A 62 -25.59 -21.44 21.82
N ALA A 63 -24.30 -21.45 22.16
CA ALA A 63 -23.28 -20.64 21.49
C ALA A 63 -22.59 -21.45 20.38
N GLN A 64 -22.66 -20.94 19.15
CA GLN A 64 -21.98 -21.50 17.98
C GLN A 64 -20.54 -21.00 17.94
N PHE A 65 -19.57 -21.89 18.11
CA PHE A 65 -18.16 -21.61 17.89
C PHE A 65 -17.74 -22.17 16.53
N SER A 66 -17.12 -21.33 15.71
CA SER A 66 -16.73 -21.69 14.35
C SER A 66 -15.25 -21.35 14.14
N LEU A 67 -14.36 -22.33 14.32
CA LEU A 67 -12.93 -22.13 14.01
C LEU A 67 -12.72 -21.88 12.51
N GLY A 68 -13.59 -22.45 11.67
CA GLY A 68 -13.67 -22.20 10.25
C GLY A 68 -13.85 -20.73 9.87
N LEU A 69 -14.60 -19.97 10.66
CA LEU A 69 -14.81 -18.53 10.45
C LEU A 69 -13.52 -17.72 10.62
N ILE A 70 -12.67 -18.13 11.57
CA ILE A 70 -11.38 -17.50 11.82
C ILE A 70 -10.41 -17.85 10.68
N LEU A 71 -10.42 -19.10 10.22
CA LEU A 71 -9.58 -19.55 9.12
C LEU A 71 -9.96 -18.86 7.81
N ASP A 72 -11.26 -18.71 7.55
CA ASP A 72 -11.80 -17.98 6.40
C ASP A 72 -11.36 -16.51 6.41
N ALA A 73 -11.51 -15.83 7.55
CA ALA A 73 -11.06 -14.45 7.72
C ALA A 73 -9.55 -14.30 7.50
N LEU A 74 -8.74 -15.24 8.00
CA LEU A 74 -7.29 -15.24 7.80
C LEU A 74 -6.91 -15.45 6.33
N PHE A 75 -7.58 -16.39 5.66
CA PHE A 75 -7.37 -16.66 4.24
C PHE A 75 -7.71 -15.44 3.38
N ASN A 76 -8.89 -14.84 3.61
CA ASN A 76 -9.32 -13.62 2.93
C ASN A 76 -8.34 -12.45 3.19
N PHE A 77 -7.87 -12.29 4.42
CA PHE A 77 -6.86 -11.29 4.76
C PHE A 77 -5.55 -11.48 3.96
N VAL A 78 -5.05 -12.72 3.87
CA VAL A 78 -3.83 -13.03 3.11
C VAL A 78 -4.01 -12.74 1.62
N ILE A 79 -5.16 -13.06 1.04
CA ILE A 79 -5.43 -12.75 -0.38
C ILE A 79 -5.47 -11.25 -0.62
N ILE A 80 -6.20 -10.50 0.21
CA ILE A 80 -6.30 -9.05 0.08
C ILE A 80 -4.90 -8.42 0.21
N ALA A 81 -4.13 -8.83 1.22
CA ALA A 81 -2.76 -8.35 1.43
C ALA A 81 -1.86 -8.67 0.23
N ALA A 82 -1.95 -9.88 -0.33
CA ALA A 82 -1.20 -10.28 -1.52
C ALA A 82 -1.59 -9.46 -2.75
N ALA A 83 -2.89 -9.23 -2.97
CA ALA A 83 -3.40 -8.42 -4.08
C ALA A 83 -2.91 -6.96 -3.98
N VAL A 84 -3.00 -6.35 -2.79
CA VAL A 84 -2.49 -5.00 -2.53
C VAL A 84 -0.97 -4.94 -2.76
N TYR A 85 -0.23 -5.94 -2.27
CA TYR A 85 1.21 -5.99 -2.44
C TYR A 85 1.62 -6.08 -3.91
N PHE A 86 1.01 -6.99 -4.68
CA PHE A 86 1.35 -7.18 -6.09
C PHE A 86 0.86 -6.05 -7.01
N LEU A 87 -0.35 -5.53 -6.80
CA LEU A 87 -0.93 -4.51 -7.69
C LEU A 87 -0.50 -3.08 -7.35
N VAL A 88 -0.16 -2.79 -6.10
CA VAL A 88 0.15 -1.41 -5.66
C VAL A 88 1.60 -1.28 -5.21
N ILE A 89 2.02 -2.09 -4.25
CA ILE A 89 3.35 -1.92 -3.61
C ILE A 89 4.47 -2.29 -4.58
N MET A 90 4.37 -3.43 -5.27
CA MET A 90 5.38 -3.90 -6.22
C MET A 90 5.63 -2.90 -7.37
N PRO A 91 4.61 -2.38 -8.11
CA PRO A 91 4.86 -1.41 -9.17
C PRO A 91 5.37 -0.08 -8.64
N ILE A 92 4.85 0.42 -7.50
CA ILE A 92 5.37 1.65 -6.90
C ILE A 92 6.84 1.49 -6.51
N ASN A 93 7.22 0.38 -5.89
CA ASN A 93 8.60 0.09 -5.53
C ASN A 93 9.49 -0.05 -6.77
N LYS A 94 8.99 -0.68 -7.84
CA LYS A 94 9.70 -0.78 -9.12
C LYS A 94 9.92 0.59 -9.77
N LEU A 95 8.89 1.44 -9.80
CA LEU A 95 8.99 2.81 -10.35
C LEU A 95 9.94 3.69 -9.53
N ARG A 96 9.92 3.58 -8.20
CA ARG A 96 10.87 4.29 -7.33
C ARG A 96 12.30 3.83 -7.58
N ALA A 97 12.53 2.53 -7.76
CA ALA A 97 13.84 1.99 -8.07
C ALA A 97 14.35 2.44 -9.46
N LEU A 98 13.46 2.56 -10.45
CA LEU A 98 13.82 3.10 -11.77
C LEU A 98 14.21 4.58 -11.68
N LYS A 99 13.40 5.41 -11.01
CA LYS A 99 13.71 6.84 -10.83
C LYS A 99 14.99 7.09 -10.03
N ALA A 100 15.29 6.25 -9.04
CA ALA A 100 16.54 6.33 -8.29
C ALA A 100 17.76 6.03 -9.18
N ARG A 101 17.65 5.02 -10.06
CA ARG A 101 18.70 4.68 -11.03
C ARG A 101 18.88 5.75 -12.11
N GLU A 102 17.80 6.35 -12.57
CA GLU A 102 17.83 7.48 -13.50
C GLU A 102 18.53 8.70 -12.86
N ALA A 103 18.22 9.02 -11.60
CA ALA A 103 18.89 10.09 -10.87
C ALA A 103 20.39 9.81 -10.65
N GLU A 104 20.79 8.56 -10.40
CA GLU A 104 22.20 8.18 -10.29
C GLU A 104 22.95 8.27 -11.64
N GLN A 105 22.31 7.87 -12.74
CA GLN A 105 22.88 8.01 -14.09
C GLN A 105 22.98 9.48 -14.51
N GLU A 106 21.96 10.28 -14.23
CA GLU A 106 21.95 11.71 -14.52
C GLU A 106 23.00 12.44 -13.67
N ALA A 107 23.22 12.05 -12.41
CA ALA A 107 24.30 12.58 -11.57
C ALA A 107 25.71 12.13 -12.03
N ALA A 108 25.82 11.00 -12.74
CA ALA A 108 27.09 10.53 -13.29
C ALA A 108 27.46 11.18 -14.63
N VAL A 109 26.46 11.68 -15.37
CA VAL A 109 26.64 12.35 -16.67
C VAL A 109 26.58 13.88 -16.55
N ALA A 110 25.82 14.41 -15.58
CA ALA A 110 25.81 15.82 -15.28
C ALA A 110 27.17 16.23 -14.75
N GLU A 111 27.84 17.13 -15.46
CA GLU A 111 28.97 17.85 -14.90
C GLU A 111 28.53 18.47 -13.56
N PRO A 112 29.36 18.37 -12.50
CA PRO A 112 29.01 18.92 -11.21
C PRO A 112 28.60 20.38 -11.40
N SER A 113 27.46 20.77 -10.80
CA SER A 113 26.95 22.14 -10.92
C SER A 113 28.04 23.15 -10.57
N GLU A 114 28.01 24.33 -11.20
CA GLU A 114 29.04 25.35 -10.97
C GLU A 114 29.25 25.66 -9.48
N GLU A 115 28.19 25.61 -8.67
CA GLU A 115 28.29 25.69 -7.21
C GLU A 115 29.12 24.56 -6.59
N VAL A 116 28.92 23.31 -7.01
CA VAL A 116 29.70 22.16 -6.52
C VAL A 116 31.17 22.26 -6.96
N VAL A 117 31.44 22.83 -8.13
CA VAL A 117 32.80 23.12 -8.62
C VAL A 117 33.46 24.21 -7.77
N LEU A 118 32.77 25.35 -7.57
CA LEU A 118 33.24 26.45 -6.73
C LEU A 118 33.50 26.00 -5.28
N LEU A 119 32.60 25.19 -4.71
CA LEU A 119 32.79 24.63 -3.36
C LEU A 119 34.00 23.69 -3.30
N ARG A 120 34.29 22.94 -4.36
CA ARG A 120 35.52 22.12 -4.46
C ARG A 120 36.77 22.98 -4.49
N GLU A 121 36.77 24.05 -5.29
CA GLU A 121 37.89 24.99 -5.37
C GLU A 121 38.12 25.69 -4.03
N ILE A 122 37.06 26.14 -3.36
CA ILE A 122 37.13 26.74 -2.02
C ILE A 122 37.75 25.73 -1.03
N ARG A 123 37.26 24.49 -0.99
CA ARG A 123 37.82 23.45 -0.11
C ARG A 123 39.31 23.22 -0.37
N ASN A 124 39.70 23.10 -1.64
CA ASN A 124 41.10 22.89 -2.01
C ASN A 124 41.97 24.10 -1.65
N SER A 125 41.44 25.33 -1.83
CA SER A 125 42.13 26.56 -1.42
C SER A 125 42.34 26.65 0.09
N LEU A 126 41.38 26.17 0.89
CA LEU A 126 41.50 26.13 2.35
C LEU A 126 42.48 25.05 2.81
N GLN A 127 42.46 23.87 2.20
CA GLN A 127 43.44 22.82 2.47
C GLN A 127 44.87 23.26 2.12
N SER A 128 45.06 24.12 1.12
CA SER A 128 46.38 24.66 0.78
C SER A 128 46.91 25.71 1.76
N ARG A 129 46.03 26.27 2.61
CA ARG A 129 46.35 27.32 3.61
C ARG A 129 46.57 26.78 5.02
N THR A 130 46.41 25.47 5.22
CA THR A 130 46.63 24.78 6.50
C THR A 130 47.81 23.85 6.36
#